data_AF-A0A381W9J9-F1
#
_entry.id   AF-A0A381W9J9-F1
#
_cell.length_a   1.000
_cell.length_b   1.000
_cell.length_c   1.000
_cell.angle_alpha   90.00
_cell.angle_beta   90.00
_cell.angle_gamma   90.00
#
_symmetry.space_group_name_H-M   'P 1'
#
loop_
_entity.id
_entity.type
_entity.pdbx_description
1 polymer ?
#
loop_
_entity_poly.entity_id
_entity_poly.type
_entity_poly.pdbx_seq_one_letter_code
_entity_poly.pdbx_strand_id
1 'polypeptide(L)'
;MDQTTLIILSGTILFVDIVFVALALGINKNNAEYLLAGYNTMSKDDRYKFDIDGFLIFFKKFFIQISIYSTLMFFVLIILIDRMVSIVGYFVSIILPMPVMLYMGNKFNNK
;
A
#
# COMPACT_ATOMS: atom_id res chain seq x y z
N MET A 1 -9.73 19.41 -17.71
CA MET A 1 -10.22 18.02 -17.85
C MET A 1 -11.73 18.06 -17.83
N ASP A 2 -12.42 17.35 -18.71
CA ASP A 2 -13.89 17.31 -18.67
C ASP A 2 -14.37 16.57 -17.41
N GLN A 3 -15.62 16.84 -17.03
CA GLN A 3 -16.21 16.32 -15.81
C GLN A 3 -16.34 14.79 -15.81
N THR A 4 -16.64 14.19 -16.96
CA THR A 4 -16.77 12.73 -17.09
C THR A 4 -15.44 12.04 -16.83
N THR A 5 -14.35 12.54 -17.41
CA THR A 5 -13.00 12.00 -17.18
C THR A 5 -12.59 12.15 -15.72
N LEU A 6 -12.89 13.28 -15.07
CA LEU A 6 -12.59 13.49 -13.65
C LEU A 6 -13.31 12.47 -12.76
N ILE A 7 -14.60 12.22 -13.03
CA ILE A 7 -15.40 11.24 -12.28
C ILE A 7 -14.82 9.83 -12.45
N ILE A 8 -14.49 9.44 -13.68
CA ILE A 8 -13.90 8.11 -13.95
C ILE A 8 -12.59 7.94 -13.18
N LEU A 9 -11.66 8.90 -13.27
CA LEU A 9 -10.38 8.82 -12.57
C LEU A 9 -10.56 8.78 -11.05
N SER A 10 -11.46 9.61 -10.51
CA SER A 10 -11.75 9.62 -9.08
C SER A 10 -12.35 8.30 -8.60
N GLY A 11 -13.23 7.69 -9.40
CA GLY A 11 -13.79 6.36 -9.13
C GLY A 11 -12.72 5.26 -9.17
N THR A 12 -11.78 5.31 -10.13
CA THR A 12 -10.64 4.39 -10.18
C THR A 12 -9.76 4.52 -8.94
N ILE A 13 -9.44 5.75 -8.52
CA ILE A 13 -8.62 5.99 -7.32
C ILE A 13 -9.33 5.45 -6.08
N LEU A 14 -10.62 5.74 -5.91
CA LEU A 14 -11.41 5.21 -4.79
C LEU A 14 -11.41 3.69 -4.76
N PHE A 15 -11.53 3.03 -5.92
CA PHE A 15 -11.46 1.58 -5.99
C PHE A 15 -10.10 1.05 -5.52
N VAL A 16 -8.99 1.68 -5.94
CA VAL A 16 -7.64 1.30 -5.50
C VAL A 16 -7.48 1.53 -3.99
N ASP A 17 -7.99 2.64 -3.45
CA ASP A 17 -7.97 2.93 -2.02
C ASP A 17 -8.72 1.85 -1.23
N ILE A 18 -9.89 1.41 -1.71
CA ILE A 18 -10.63 0.30 -1.11
C ILE A 18 -9.79 -0.98 -1.08
N VAL A 19 -9.06 -1.29 -2.16
CA VAL A 19 -8.17 -2.46 -2.20
C VAL A 19 -7.03 -2.33 -1.18
N PHE A 20 -6.38 -1.17 -1.08
CA PHE A 20 -5.31 -0.96 -0.09
C PHE A 20 -5.82 -1.04 1.34
N VAL A 21 -6.98 -0.44 1.64
CA VAL A 21 -7.61 -0.54 2.95
C VAL A 21 -8.04 -1.98 3.25
N ALA A 22 -8.57 -2.71 2.25
CA ALA A 22 -8.92 -4.11 2.40
C ALA A 22 -7.69 -4.99 2.70
N LEU A 23 -6.54 -4.72 2.06
CA LEU A 23 -5.27 -5.40 2.40
C LEU A 23 -4.85 -5.09 3.84
N ALA A 24 -4.84 -3.81 4.22
CA ALA A 24 -4.47 -3.37 5.55
C ALA A 24 -5.32 -4.06 6.64
N LEU A 25 -6.63 -4.09 6.46
CA LEU A 25 -7.56 -4.61 7.48
C LEU A 25 -7.77 -6.13 7.37
N GLY A 26 -7.66 -6.70 6.18
CA GLY A 26 -7.92 -8.11 5.89
C GLY A 26 -6.79 -9.03 6.32
N ILE A 27 -5.53 -8.59 6.25
CA ILE A 27 -4.38 -9.41 6.66
C ILE A 27 -4.15 -9.30 8.18
N ASN A 28 -4.11 -10.45 8.83
CA ASN A 28 -3.94 -10.60 10.26
C ASN A 28 -3.17 -11.89 10.59
N LYS A 29 -2.89 -12.13 11.88
CA LYS A 29 -2.07 -13.26 12.33
C LYS A 29 -2.63 -14.63 11.91
N ASN A 30 -3.95 -14.77 11.80
CA ASN A 30 -4.61 -16.04 11.50
C ASN A 30 -4.51 -16.42 10.02
N ASN A 31 -4.35 -15.44 9.12
CA ASN A 31 -4.27 -15.66 7.67
C ASN A 31 -2.93 -15.24 7.05
N ALA A 32 -2.03 -14.62 7.82
CA ALA A 32 -0.72 -14.17 7.39
C ALA A 32 0.10 -15.30 6.75
N GLU A 33 0.03 -16.52 7.28
CA GLU A 33 0.74 -17.67 6.71
C GLU A 33 0.29 -18.06 5.30
N TYR A 34 -0.89 -17.62 4.86
CA TYR A 34 -1.41 -17.86 3.51
C TYR A 34 -1.29 -16.62 2.61
N LEU A 35 -1.48 -15.43 3.17
CA LEU A 35 -1.64 -14.18 2.40
C LEU A 35 -0.36 -13.35 2.29
N LEU A 36 0.63 -13.54 3.17
CA LEU A 36 1.89 -12.81 3.12
C LEU A 36 2.97 -13.68 2.47
N ALA A 37 3.25 -13.48 1.19
CA ALA A 37 4.18 -14.31 0.41
C ALA A 37 5.53 -14.57 1.11
N GLY A 38 6.19 -13.53 1.64
CA GLY A 38 7.45 -13.70 2.37
C GLY A 38 7.32 -14.60 3.60
N TYR A 39 6.27 -14.40 4.40
CA TYR A 39 6.00 -15.19 5.60
C TYR A 39 5.46 -16.60 5.29
N ASN A 40 4.69 -16.76 4.21
CA ASN A 40 4.20 -18.04 3.69
C ASN A 40 5.36 -18.96 3.28
N THR A 41 6.37 -18.39 2.61
CA THR A 41 7.56 -19.14 2.14
C THR A 41 8.60 -19.40 3.23
N MET A 42 8.49 -18.77 4.40
CA MET A 42 9.42 -19.02 5.51
C MET A 42 9.26 -20.43 6.08
N SER A 43 10.39 -21.01 6.48
CA SER A 43 10.40 -22.24 7.28
C SER A 43 9.69 -22.03 8.62
N LYS A 44 9.30 -23.11 9.30
CA LYS A 44 8.66 -23.00 10.61
C LYS A 44 9.57 -22.33 11.64
N ASP A 45 10.87 -22.62 11.60
CA ASP A 45 11.87 -22.07 12.51
C ASP A 45 12.10 -20.57 12.26
N ASP A 46 12.08 -20.13 11.01
CA ASP A 46 12.20 -18.71 10.66
C ASP A 46 10.94 -17.93 11.03
N ARG A 47 9.75 -18.51 10.83
CA ARG A 47 8.49 -17.90 11.26
C ARG A 47 8.44 -17.69 12.78
N TYR A 48 9.04 -18.58 13.56
CA TYR A 48 9.10 -18.44 15.01
C TYR A 48 9.92 -17.22 15.45
N LYS A 49 10.95 -16.84 14.68
CA LYS A 49 11.79 -15.66 14.90
C LYS A 49 11.25 -14.40 14.23
N PHE A 50 10.18 -14.52 13.44
CA PHE A 50 9.60 -13.39 12.75
C PHE A 50 8.67 -12.60 13.69
N ASP A 51 8.93 -11.30 13.85
CA ASP A 51 8.03 -10.39 14.59
C ASP A 51 6.78 -10.07 13.76
N ILE A 52 5.86 -11.05 13.69
CA ILE A 52 4.62 -10.96 12.90
C ILE A 52 3.70 -9.85 13.40
N ASP A 53 3.61 -9.65 14.70
CA ASP A 53 2.73 -8.65 15.30
C ASP A 53 3.24 -7.23 14.96
N GLY A 54 4.55 -6.99 15.07
CA GLY A 54 5.18 -5.75 14.63
C GLY A 54 5.05 -5.51 13.13
N PHE A 55 5.27 -6.55 12.31
CA PHE A 55 5.12 -6.45 10.86
C PHE A 55 3.69 -6.09 10.46
N LEU A 56 2.67 -6.71 11.06
CA LEU A 56 1.27 -6.42 10.73
C LEU A 56 0.87 -4.99 11.12
N ILE A 57 1.40 -4.43 12.21
CA ILE A 57 1.20 -3.02 12.57
C ILE A 57 1.83 -2.11 11.50
N PHE A 58 3.04 -2.41 11.07
CA PHE A 58 3.71 -1.68 9.99
C PHE A 58 2.93 -1.78 8.67
N PHE A 59 2.55 -2.99 8.26
CA PHE A 59 1.82 -3.28 7.03
C PHE A 59 0.51 -2.51 6.96
N LYS A 60 -0.28 -2.51 8.04
CA LYS A 60 -1.51 -1.73 8.18
C LYS A 60 -1.28 -0.24 7.93
N LYS A 61 -0.31 0.33 8.66
CA LYS A 61 0.01 1.75 8.54
C LYS A 61 0.49 2.10 7.14
N PHE A 62 1.31 1.24 6.54
CA PHE A 62 1.85 1.44 5.20
C PHE A 62 0.74 1.57 4.15
N PHE A 63 -0.14 0.58 4.04
CA PHE A 63 -1.20 0.60 3.01
C PHE A 63 -2.24 1.71 3.23
N ILE A 64 -2.59 2.03 4.48
CA ILE A 64 -3.46 3.18 4.79
C ILE A 64 -2.79 4.51 4.43
N GLN A 65 -1.48 4.64 4.68
CA GLN A 65 -0.76 5.85 4.29
C GLN A 65 -0.71 5.98 2.77
N ILE A 66 -0.42 4.88 2.05
CA ILE A 66 -0.40 4.87 0.59
C ILE A 66 -1.71 5.41 0.02
N SER A 67 -2.85 4.84 0.42
CA SER A 67 -4.15 5.30 -0.09
C SER A 67 -4.37 6.79 0.16
N ILE A 68 -4.03 7.29 1.36
CA ILE A 68 -4.23 8.70 1.70
C ILE A 68 -3.34 9.62 0.86
N TYR A 69 -2.02 9.41 0.88
CA TYR A 69 -1.12 10.38 0.26
C TYR A 69 -1.17 10.29 -1.27
N SER A 70 -1.45 9.12 -1.88
CA SER A 70 -1.56 9.01 -3.34
C SER A 70 -2.78 9.74 -3.87
N THR A 71 -3.90 9.62 -3.15
CA THR A 71 -5.14 10.33 -3.46
C THR A 71 -4.96 11.83 -3.29
N LEU A 72 -4.33 12.28 -2.19
CA LEU A 72 -3.97 13.69 -2.02
C LEU A 72 -3.04 14.19 -3.13
N MET A 73 -2.02 13.41 -3.51
CA MET A 73 -1.09 13.77 -4.58
C MET A 73 -1.82 13.98 -5.91
N PHE A 74 -2.74 13.08 -6.28
CA PHE A 74 -3.54 13.25 -7.49
C PHE A 74 -4.36 14.54 -7.46
N PHE A 75 -5.11 14.78 -6.38
CA PHE A 75 -5.98 15.96 -6.28
C PHE A 75 -5.20 17.28 -6.23
N VAL A 76 -4.05 17.31 -5.56
CA VAL A 76 -3.18 18.49 -5.57
C VAL A 76 -2.67 18.76 -6.98
N LEU A 77 -2.14 17.76 -7.68
CA LEU A 77 -1.54 17.95 -8.99
C LEU A 77 -2.58 18.26 -10.08
N ILE A 78 -3.79 17.69 -10.00
CA ILE A 78 -4.84 17.98 -10.99
C ILE A 78 -5.41 19.40 -10.83
N ILE A 79 -5.39 19.97 -9.62
CA ILE A 79 -5.81 21.35 -9.35
C ILE A 79 -4.71 22.33 -9.78
N LEU A 80 -3.43 22.01 -9.50
CA LEU A 80 -2.33 22.96 -9.65
C LEU A 80 -1.60 22.90 -11.00
N ILE A 81 -1.64 21.77 -11.71
CA ILE A 81 -0.80 21.55 -12.90
C ILE A 81 -1.65 21.08 -14.08
N ASP A 82 -1.72 19.76 -14.33
CA ASP A 82 -2.49 19.18 -15.41
C ASP A 82 -2.74 17.69 -15.18
N ARG A 83 -3.54 17.11 -16.07
CA ARG A 83 -3.96 15.70 -16.03
C ARG A 83 -2.80 14.71 -16.16
N MET A 84 -1.85 14.96 -17.06
CA MET A 84 -0.76 14.01 -17.29
C MET A 84 0.14 13.97 -16.07
N VAL A 85 0.47 15.14 -15.50
CA VAL A 85 1.30 15.24 -14.30
C VAL A 85 0.58 14.64 -13.09
N SER A 86 -0.73 14.82 -12.94
CA SER A 86 -1.47 14.22 -11.81
C SER A 86 -1.50 12.69 -11.85
N ILE A 87 -1.68 12.10 -13.04
CA ILE A 87 -1.65 10.65 -13.23
C ILE A 87 -0.25 10.10 -12.93
N VAL A 88 0.80 10.73 -13.47
CA VAL A 88 2.18 10.32 -13.21
C VAL A 88 2.51 10.45 -11.72
N GLY A 89 2.16 11.56 -11.08
CA GLY A 89 2.40 11.79 -9.66
C GLY A 89 1.67 10.78 -8.77
N TYR A 90 0.43 10.42 -9.11
CA TYR A 90 -0.31 9.34 -8.44
C TYR A 90 0.46 8.01 -8.51
N PHE A 91 0.89 7.56 -9.70
CA PHE A 91 1.64 6.31 -9.82
C PHE A 91 2.99 6.34 -9.10
N VAL A 92 3.74 7.45 -9.20
CA VAL A 92 5.01 7.62 -8.50
C VAL A 92 4.82 7.52 -6.99
N SER A 93 3.76 8.13 -6.46
CA SER A 93 3.46 8.09 -5.03
C SER A 93 3.18 6.65 -4.54
N ILE A 94 2.60 5.78 -5.37
CA ILE A 94 2.38 4.36 -5.01
C ILE A 94 3.67 3.55 -5.16
N ILE A 95 4.38 3.70 -6.27
CA ILE A 95 5.53 2.84 -6.62
C ILE A 95 6.74 3.11 -5.73
N LEU A 96 7.06 4.39 -5.47
CA LEU A 96 8.29 4.77 -4.77
C LEU A 96 8.37 4.22 -3.33
N PRO A 97 7.26 4.12 -2.57
CA PRO A 97 7.29 3.55 -1.22
C PRO A 97 7.32 2.01 -1.18
N MET A 98 7.04 1.31 -2.28
CA MET A 98 7.06 -0.16 -2.32
C MET A 98 8.45 -0.75 -1.97
N PRO A 99 9.58 -0.26 -2.52
CA PRO A 99 10.91 -0.64 -2.05
C PRO A 99 11.14 -0.42 -0.55
N VAL A 100 10.59 0.65 0.03
CA VAL A 100 10.69 0.93 1.48
C VAL A 100 9.95 -0.14 2.29
N MET A 101 8.79 -0.60 1.82
CA MET A 101 8.06 -1.70 2.45
C MET A 101 8.88 -2.98 2.50
N LEU A 102 9.54 -3.34 1.39
CA LEU A 102 10.37 -4.54 1.32
C LEU A 102 11.57 -4.44 2.27
N TYR A 103 12.26 -3.30 2.26
CA TYR A 103 13.41 -3.06 3.13
C TYR A 103 13.03 -3.07 4.63
N MET A 104 11.97 -2.36 5.00
CA MET A 104 11.50 -2.33 6.40
C MET A 104 10.90 -3.68 6.82
N GLY A 105 10.22 -4.38 5.92
CA GLY A 105 9.67 -5.71 6.16
C GLY A 105 10.74 -6.74 6.54
N ASN A 106 11.91 -6.67 5.90
CA ASN A 106 13.03 -7.57 6.21
C ASN A 106 13.60 -7.36 7.63
N LYS A 107 13.41 -6.18 8.24
CA LYS A 107 13.90 -5.92 9.62
C LYS A 107 13.16 -6.72 10.69
N PHE A 108 12.01 -7.31 10.36
CA PHE A 108 11.24 -8.16 11.27
C PHE A 108 11.71 -9.62 11.29
N ASN A 109 12.67 -10.01 10.43
CA ASN A 109 13.22 -11.38 10.35
C ASN A 109 14.25 -11.72 11.44
N ASN A 110 14.79 -10.72 12.15
CA ASN A 110 15.97 -10.87 13.02
C ASN A 110 15.67 -10.50 14.48
N LYS A 111 14.49 -10.84 14.99
CA LYS A 111 14.13 -10.59 16.39
C LYS A 111 13.88 -11.88 17.17
#